data_AF-A0A939F7F2-F1
#
_entry.id   AF-A0A939F7F2-F1
#
_cell.length_a   1.000
_cell.length_b   1.000
_cell.length_c   1.000
_cell.angle_alpha   90.00
_cell.angle_beta   90.00
_cell.angle_gamma   90.00
#
_symmetry.space_group_name_H-M   'P 1'
#
loop_
_entity.id
_entity.type
_entity.pdbx_description
1 polymer ?
#
loop_
_entity_poly.entity_id
_entity_poly.type
_entity_poly.pdbx_seq_one_letter_code
_entity_poly.pdbx_strand_id
1 'polypeptide(L)' 'MSDFILLLFGVIGASLFIQAVWDLGRGRQTGGDPRSAEAAAVIMVLSGWLITLSGLVLAVLVAAP' A
#
# COMPACT_ATOMS: atom_id res chain seq x y z
N MET A 1 19.58 4.15 -10.45
CA MET A 1 19.39 3.36 -9.21
C MET A 1 18.12 3.78 -8.49
N SER A 2 17.87 5.10 -8.37
CA SER A 2 16.60 5.71 -7.92
C SER A 2 15.35 5.21 -8.66
N ASP A 3 15.40 5.05 -9.98
CA ASP A 3 14.22 4.60 -10.76
C ASP A 3 13.73 3.20 -10.36
N PHE A 4 14.68 2.29 -10.09
CA PHE A 4 14.36 0.94 -9.61
C PHE A 4 13.73 0.98 -8.22
N ILE A 5 14.19 1.89 -7.35
CA ILE A 5 13.61 2.09 -6.01
C ILE A 5 12.17 2.59 -6.13
N LEU A 6 11.92 3.59 -6.99
CA LEU A 6 10.57 4.09 -7.22
C LEU A 6 9.62 3.01 -7.76
N LEU A 7 10.09 2.22 -8.74
CA LEU A 7 9.30 1.13 -9.30
C LEU A 7 9.00 0.04 -8.25
N LEU A 8 9.99 -0.40 -7.49
CA LEU A 8 9.81 -1.45 -6.49
C LEU A 8 8.79 -1.03 -5.43
N PHE A 9 9.00 0.15 -4.82
CA PHE A 9 8.13 0.62 -3.75
C PHE A 9 6.74 1.01 -4.25
N GLY A 10 6.64 1.57 -5.47
CA GLY A 10 5.36 1.84 -6.11
C GLY A 10 4.54 0.58 -6.40
N VAL A 11 5.18 -0.49 -6.89
CA VAL A 11 4.52 -1.78 -7.13
C VAL A 11 4.04 -2.41 -5.83
N ILE A 12 4.85 -2.36 -4.76
CA ILE A 12 4.45 -2.88 -3.44
C ILE A 12 3.26 -2.09 -2.89
N GLY A 13 3.32 -0.75 -2.96
CA GLY A 13 2.22 0.12 -2.51
C GLY A 13 0.91 -0.14 -3.27
N ALA A 14 0.98 -0.26 -4.60
CA ALA A 14 -0.17 -0.57 -5.44
C ALA A 14 -0.75 -1.97 -5.15
N SER A 15 0.11 -2.95 -4.89
CA SER A 15 -0.32 -4.32 -4.56
C SER A 15 -1.12 -4.35 -3.25
N LEU A 16 -0.67 -3.62 -2.23
CA LEU A 16 -1.39 -3.50 -0.96
C LEU A 16 -2.74 -2.80 -1.12
N PHE A 17 -2.83 -1.79 -1.99
CA PHE A 17 -4.10 -1.13 -2.30
C PHE A 17 -5.09 -2.10 -2.96
N ILE A 18 -4.64 -2.87 -3.97
CA ILE A 18 -5.47 -3.87 -4.65
C ILE A 18 -5.96 -4.92 -3.65
N GLN A 19 -5.07 -5.38 -2.76
CA GLN A 19 -5.41 -6.36 -1.73
C GLN A 19 -6.44 -5.81 -0.73
N ALA A 20 -6.26 -4.56 -0.27
CA ALA A 20 -7.21 -3.90 0.63
C ALA A 20 -8.61 -3.80 0.03
N VAL A 21 -8.71 -3.43 -1.25
CA VAL A 21 -10.00 -3.35 -1.97
C VAL A 21 -10.63 -4.74 -2.12
N TRP A 22 -9.83 -5.74 -2.48
CA TRP A 22 -10.29 -7.12 -2.61
C TRP A 22 -10.83 -7.68 -1.29
N ASP A 23 -10.07 -7.52 -0.21
CA ASP A 23 -10.46 -8.03 1.11
C ASP A 23 -11.66 -7.27 1.68
N LEU A 24 -11.79 -5.97 1.42
CA LEU A 24 -12.98 -5.20 1.77
C LEU A 24 -14.23 -5.71 1.01
N GLY A 25 -14.08 -6.01 -0.28
CA GLY A 25 -15.14 -6.56 -1.12
C GLY A 25 -15.59 -7.95 -0.64
N ARG A 26 -14.64 -8.83 -0.29
CA ARG A 26 -14.95 -10.16 0.24
C ARG A 26 -15.50 -10.12 1.65
N GLY A 27 -14.96 -9.27 2.52
CA GLY A 27 -15.43 -9.10 3.90
C GLY A 27 -16.92 -8.77 3.97
N ARG A 28 -17.38 -7.92 3.04
CA ARG A 28 -18.82 -7.59 2.88
C ARG A 28 -19.67 -8.79 2.44
N GLN A 29 -19.12 -9.73 1.67
CA GLN A 29 -19.85 -10.92 1.21
C GLN A 29 -19.91 -12.02 2.26
N THR A 30 -18.90 -12.12 3.13
CA THR A 30 -18.80 -13.15 4.18
C THR A 30 -19.65 -12.87 5.43
N GLY A 31 -20.35 -11.74 5.51
CA GLY A 31 -21.24 -11.41 6.63
C GLY A 31 -20.53 -11.17 7.98
N GLY A 32 -19.21 -11.00 7.97
CA GLY A 32 -18.42 -10.64 9.16
C GLY A 32 -18.63 -9.17 9.55
N ASP A 33 -18.10 -8.77 10.72
CA ASP A 33 -18.22 -7.38 11.20
C ASP A 33 -17.61 -6.40 10.17
N PRO A 34 -18.44 -5.57 9.50
CA PRO A 34 -17.98 -4.70 8.43
C PRO A 34 -16.96 -3.68 8.92
N ARG A 35 -17.02 -3.30 10.20
CA ARG A 35 -16.10 -2.30 10.79
C ARG A 35 -14.69 -2.85 10.93
N SER A 36 -14.55 -4.14 11.21
CA SER A 36 -13.24 -4.82 11.30
C SER A 36 -12.56 -4.94 9.93
N ALA A 37 -13.33 -5.27 8.90
CA ALA A 37 -12.85 -5.35 7.52
C ALA A 37 -12.49 -3.97 6.97
N GLU A 38 -13.29 -2.94 7.26
CA GLU A 38 -12.99 -1.55 6.92
C GLU A 38 -11.72 -1.06 7.62
N ALA A 39 -11.55 -1.33 8.91
CA ALA A 39 -10.34 -0.96 9.63
C ALA A 39 -9.09 -1.63 9.05
N ALA A 40 -9.14 -2.93 8.73
CA ALA A 40 -8.04 -3.66 8.12
C ALA A 40 -7.69 -3.10 6.73
N ALA A 41 -8.69 -2.81 5.90
CA ALA A 41 -8.50 -2.21 4.59
C ALA A 41 -7.84 -0.82 4.69
N VAL A 42 -8.30 0.03 5.63
CA VAL A 42 -7.70 1.34 5.87
C VAL A 42 -6.23 1.21 6.30
N ILE A 43 -5.91 0.29 7.22
CA ILE A 43 -4.53 0.03 7.66
C ILE A 43 -3.65 -0.41 6.49
N MET A 44 -4.14 -1.32 5.65
CA MET A 44 -3.41 -1.77 4.46
C MET A 44 -3.16 -0.63 3.47
N VAL A 45 -4.15 0.23 3.22
CA VAL A 45 -4.00 1.40 2.34
C VAL A 45 -2.97 2.37 2.90
N LEU A 46 -3.04 2.70 4.20
CA LEU A 46 -2.06 3.57 4.85
C LEU A 46 -0.65 2.99 4.79
N SER A 47 -0.51 1.68 4.97
CA SER A 47 0.77 0.97 4.86
C SER A 47 1.33 1.06 3.44
N GLY A 48 0.49 0.87 2.41
CA GLY A 48 0.90 1.02 1.01
C GLY A 48 1.37 2.44 0.66
N TRP A 49 0.69 3.46 1.19
CA TRP A 49 1.11 4.85 1.06
C TRP A 49 2.44 5.13 1.76
N LEU A 50 2.61 4.67 3.00
CA LEU A 50 3.85 4.80 3.75
C LEU A 50 5.03 4.17 3.01
N ILE A 51 4.84 2.97 2.45
CA ILE A 51 5.86 2.30 1.64
C ILE A 51 6.21 3.14 0.43
N THR A 52 5.22 3.58 -0.35
CA THR A 52 5.46 4.38 -1.57
C THR A 52 6.24 5.67 -1.25
N LEU A 53 5.84 6.38 -0.19
CA LEU A 53 6.53 7.60 0.27
C LEU A 53 7.95 7.31 0.77
N SER A 54 8.16 6.20 1.47
CA SER A 54 9.50 5.79 1.92
C SER A 54 10.41 5.52 0.72
N GLY A 55 9.88 4.88 -0.32
CA GLY A 55 10.58 4.67 -1.59
C GLY A 55 10.94 5.99 -2.29
N LEU A 56 10.02 6.97 -2.27
CA LEU A 56 10.28 8.30 -2.81
C LEU A 56 11.42 9.00 -2.05
N VAL A 57 11.37 9.01 -0.72
CA VAL A 57 12.42 9.61 0.12
C VAL A 57 13.77 8.94 -0.15
N LEU A 58 13.80 7.60 -0.19
CA LEU A 58 15.02 6.86 -0.46
C LEU A 58 15.56 7.15 -1.87
N ALA A 59 14.69 7.23 -2.88
CA ALA A 59 15.08 7.57 -4.23
C ALA A 59 15.69 8.98 -4.33
N VAL A 60 15.14 9.96 -3.60
CA VAL A 60 15.69 11.32 -3.51
C VAL A 60 17.07 11.30 -2.84
N LEU A 61 17.23 10.58 -1.73
CA LEU A 61 18.51 10.47 -1.02
C LEU A 61 19.59 9.79 -1.87
N VAL A 62 19.21 8.78 -2.66
CA VAL A 62 20.14 8.06 -3.57
C VAL A 62 20.44 8.87 -4.84
N ALA A 63 19.56 9.77 -5.25
CA ALA A 63 19.76 10.64 -6.41
C ALA A 63 20.48 11.95 -6.06
N ALA A 64 20.67 12.26 -4.77
CA ALA A 64 21.44 13.41 -4.34
C ALA A 64 22.93 13.23 -4.71
N PRO A 65 23.59 14.26 -5.27
CA PRO A 65 24.98 14.19 -5.71
C PRO A 65 25.99 14.09 -4.57
#